data_AF-A0A095ATT2-F1
#
_entry.id   AF-A0A095ATT2-F1
#
_cell.length_a   1.000
_cell.length_b   1.000
_cell.length_c   1.000
_cell.angle_alpha   90.00
_cell.angle_beta   90.00
_cell.angle_gamma   90.00
#
_symmetry.space_group_name_H-M   'P 1'
#
loop_
_entity.id
_entity.type
_entity.pdbx_description
1 polymer ?
#
loop_
_entity_poly.entity_id
_entity_poly.type
_entity_poly.pdbx_seq_one_letter_code
_entity_poly.pdbx_strand_id
1 'polypeptide(L)'
;MAATIIPQIMMTFYSAGLIGLQKQISSNVAQSIYILIRSAFIIPVLMIHRDPVVFFVWQLGVTIAFSIIFRILLFRTIERPIFSLGRYKFSSMRPVLAFAGSMILISLISTINTQIDKLVVSGLFSVSDFGFYAAASTLAQLPVALTMPIAIAFYPRLTELLARHELLPARELYAYFSGLTAMTVSLLAGGLFMLSPEILTIWMHGQSLPPGLPTVVSLLALGSLFYGLQIVPYYLSLARGEARIILVLAIVAMLLTAPLSYISVVRFGMVGAPLPWILLNLINFIAIGFVVNRRAWSTRRMQWVIQCISLPTALGLATVFAGQWLAGLLTVNPYITVALTGVVCLIVMGVFVRAILPALAGRGLASSPSLP
;
A
#
# COMPACT_ATOMS: atom_id res chain seq x y z
N MET A 1 22.85 3.91 -9.02
CA MET A 1 21.39 3.70 -8.88
C MET A 1 20.63 3.91 -10.18
N ALA A 2 20.76 5.03 -10.88
CA ALA A 2 20.01 5.28 -12.14
C ALA A 2 20.20 4.20 -13.23
N ALA A 3 21.39 3.60 -13.32
CA ALA A 3 21.67 2.52 -14.27
C ALA A 3 20.78 1.27 -14.11
N THR A 4 20.19 1.04 -12.92
CA THR A 4 19.32 -0.13 -12.69
C THR A 4 17.92 0.04 -13.27
N ILE A 5 17.51 1.28 -13.62
CA ILE A 5 16.15 1.59 -14.06
C ILE A 5 15.78 0.82 -15.33
N ILE A 6 16.65 0.85 -16.34
CA ILE A 6 16.40 0.18 -17.63
C ILE A 6 16.20 -1.34 -17.48
N PRO A 7 17.15 -2.10 -16.89
CA PRO A 7 16.97 -3.54 -16.74
C PRO A 7 15.78 -3.88 -15.84
N GLN A 8 15.45 -3.03 -14.86
CA GLN A 8 14.28 -3.21 -14.00
C GLN A 8 12.97 -3.04 -14.77
N ILE A 9 12.84 -2.00 -15.61
CA ILE A 9 11.65 -1.82 -16.48
C ILE A 9 11.48 -3.03 -17.40
N MET A 10 12.57 -3.51 -18.01
CA MET A 10 12.55 -4.70 -18.85
C MET A 10 12.11 -5.95 -18.07
N MET A 11 12.64 -6.15 -16.86
CA MET A 11 12.27 -7.26 -15.99
C MET A 11 10.77 -7.22 -15.64
N THR A 12 10.25 -6.05 -15.26
CA THR A 12 8.82 -5.86 -14.95
C THR A 12 7.95 -6.11 -16.17
N PHE A 13 8.37 -5.67 -17.36
CA PHE A 13 7.64 -5.94 -18.61
C PHE A 13 7.52 -7.44 -18.90
N TYR A 14 8.63 -8.19 -18.81
CA TYR A 14 8.62 -9.63 -19.05
C TYR A 14 7.82 -10.39 -17.97
N SER A 15 7.94 -9.98 -16.70
CA SER A 15 7.16 -10.53 -15.60
C SER A 15 5.66 -10.28 -15.80
N ALA A 16 5.25 -9.08 -16.20
CA ALA A 16 3.86 -8.75 -16.52
C ALA A 16 3.32 -9.61 -17.67
N GLY A 17 4.15 -9.91 -18.69
CA GLY A 17 3.80 -10.85 -19.76
C GLY A 17 3.53 -12.27 -19.25
N LEU A 18 4.38 -12.80 -18.36
CA LEU A 18 4.16 -14.12 -17.73
C LEU A 18 2.88 -14.16 -16.90
N ILE A 19 2.61 -13.09 -16.14
CA ILE A 19 1.38 -12.93 -15.36
C ILE A 19 0.15 -12.92 -16.28
N GLY A 20 0.22 -12.18 -17.40
CA GLY A 20 -0.83 -12.15 -18.42
C GLY A 20 -1.10 -13.51 -19.08
N LEU A 21 -0.07 -14.36 -19.18
CA LEU A 21 -0.18 -15.76 -19.66
C LEU A 21 -0.55 -16.76 -18.54
N GLN A 22 -1.02 -16.27 -17.39
CA GLN A 22 -1.39 -17.07 -16.21
C GLN A 22 -0.24 -17.92 -15.62
N LYS A 23 1.03 -17.54 -15.87
CA LYS A 23 2.21 -18.18 -15.26
C LYS A 23 2.66 -17.45 -13.98
N GLN A 24 1.70 -17.14 -13.11
CA GLN A 24 1.94 -16.39 -11.87
C GLN A 24 2.95 -17.12 -10.96
N ILE A 25 2.87 -18.45 -10.85
CA ILE A 25 3.75 -19.23 -9.98
C ILE A 25 5.22 -19.09 -10.42
N SER A 26 5.51 -19.34 -11.71
CA SER A 26 6.87 -19.23 -12.24
C SER A 26 7.42 -17.81 -12.11
N SER A 27 6.59 -16.80 -12.38
CA SER A 27 6.96 -15.39 -12.19
C SER A 27 7.26 -15.07 -10.73
N ASN A 28 6.42 -15.50 -9.80
CA ASN A 28 6.59 -15.26 -8.37
C ASN A 28 7.85 -15.97 -7.83
N VAL A 29 8.13 -17.21 -8.25
CA VAL A 29 9.36 -17.93 -7.85
C VAL A 29 10.59 -17.16 -8.30
N ALA A 30 10.64 -16.73 -9.58
CA ALA A 30 11.77 -15.95 -10.09
C ALA A 30 11.91 -14.60 -9.37
N GLN A 31 10.80 -13.91 -9.06
CA GLN A 31 10.82 -12.67 -8.27
C GLN A 31 11.33 -12.88 -6.84
N SER A 32 10.93 -13.97 -6.18
CA SER A 32 11.39 -14.28 -4.82
C SER A 32 12.90 -14.54 -4.78
N ILE A 33 13.43 -15.32 -5.73
CA ILE A 33 14.87 -15.56 -5.83
C ILE A 33 15.61 -14.25 -6.14
N TYR A 34 15.08 -13.42 -7.04
CA TYR A 34 15.62 -12.10 -7.32
C TYR A 34 15.73 -11.23 -6.06
N ILE A 35 14.65 -11.11 -5.28
CA ILE A 35 14.63 -10.30 -4.05
C ILE A 35 15.63 -10.86 -3.02
N LEU A 36 15.70 -12.20 -2.87
CA LEU A 36 16.62 -12.84 -1.95
C LEU A 36 18.08 -12.55 -2.30
N ILE A 37 18.48 -12.74 -3.57
CA ILE A 37 19.85 -12.48 -4.02
C ILE A 37 20.16 -10.98 -3.94
N ARG A 38 19.23 -10.13 -4.40
CA ARG A 38 19.42 -8.68 -4.43
C ARG A 38 19.59 -8.09 -3.02
N SER A 39 18.85 -8.58 -2.03
CA SER A 39 18.76 -7.94 -0.70
C SER A 39 19.45 -8.71 0.42
N ALA A 40 19.42 -10.04 0.43
CA ALA A 40 20.02 -10.84 1.51
C ALA A 40 21.48 -11.20 1.22
N PHE A 41 21.79 -11.60 -0.02
CA PHE A 41 23.12 -12.12 -0.36
C PHE A 41 24.20 -11.03 -0.47
N ILE A 42 23.81 -9.76 -0.50
CA ILE A 42 24.72 -8.62 -0.39
C ILE A 42 25.24 -8.41 1.04
N ILE A 43 24.53 -8.92 2.07
CA ILE A 43 24.90 -8.69 3.48
C ILE A 43 26.31 -9.22 3.78
N PRO A 44 26.68 -10.48 3.48
CA PRO A 44 28.03 -10.97 3.73
C PRO A 44 29.10 -10.16 2.99
N VAL A 45 28.81 -9.72 1.77
CA VAL A 45 29.73 -8.90 0.97
C VAL A 45 29.96 -7.54 1.62
N LEU A 46 28.91 -6.90 2.15
CA LEU A 46 29.01 -5.62 2.85
C LEU A 46 29.66 -5.72 4.24
N MET A 47 29.60 -6.89 4.88
CA MET A 47 30.34 -7.12 6.13
C MET A 47 31.85 -7.08 5.92
N ILE A 48 32.32 -7.48 4.73
CA ILE A 48 33.74 -7.46 4.34
C ILE A 48 34.11 -6.09 3.73
N HIS A 49 33.28 -5.60 2.79
CA HIS A 49 33.52 -4.37 2.05
C HIS A 49 32.43 -3.34 2.39
N ARG A 50 32.71 -2.45 3.35
CA ARG A 50 31.78 -1.41 3.82
C ARG A 50 31.77 -0.19 2.89
N ASP A 51 31.45 -0.41 1.61
CA ASP A 51 31.38 0.62 0.58
C ASP A 51 29.99 0.63 -0.11
N PRO A 52 29.27 1.77 -0.11
CA PRO A 52 28.02 1.92 -0.86
C PRO A 52 28.15 1.59 -2.35
N VAL A 53 29.31 1.79 -2.97
CA VAL A 53 29.55 1.46 -4.40
C VAL A 53 29.39 -0.03 -4.65
N VAL A 54 29.91 -0.88 -3.75
CA VAL A 54 29.77 -2.35 -3.84
C VAL A 54 28.30 -2.76 -3.80
N PHE A 55 27.50 -2.13 -2.92
CA PHE A 55 26.06 -2.32 -2.89
C PHE A 55 25.42 -1.97 -4.24
N PHE A 56 25.73 -0.82 -4.83
CA PHE A 56 25.12 -0.40 -6.09
C PHE A 56 25.53 -1.27 -7.29
N VAL A 57 26.79 -1.72 -7.35
CA VAL A 57 27.28 -2.64 -8.40
C VAL A 57 26.58 -3.99 -8.29
N TRP A 58 26.43 -4.52 -7.07
CA TRP A 58 25.67 -5.74 -6.82
C TRP A 58 24.22 -5.62 -7.31
N GLN A 59 23.54 -4.54 -6.93
CA GLN A 59 22.15 -4.27 -7.32
C GLN A 59 22.01 -4.23 -8.85
N LEU A 60 22.95 -3.59 -9.55
CA LEU A 60 22.95 -3.53 -11.02
C LEU A 60 23.17 -4.91 -11.65
N GLY A 61 24.18 -5.65 -11.21
CA GLY A 61 24.50 -6.98 -11.74
C GLY A 61 23.34 -7.96 -11.59
N VAL A 62 22.74 -8.03 -10.40
CA VAL A 62 21.59 -8.89 -10.12
C VAL A 62 20.38 -8.48 -10.97
N THR A 63 20.11 -7.18 -11.10
CA THR A 63 18.97 -6.70 -11.91
C THR A 63 19.14 -7.01 -13.39
N ILE A 64 20.35 -6.88 -13.94
CA ILE A 64 20.65 -7.27 -15.34
C ILE A 64 20.46 -8.77 -15.53
N ALA A 65 21.05 -9.59 -14.65
CA ALA A 65 20.95 -11.05 -14.73
C ALA A 65 19.48 -11.50 -14.70
N PHE A 66 18.68 -10.98 -13.76
CA PHE A 66 17.27 -11.34 -13.68
C PHE A 66 16.43 -10.77 -14.83
N SER A 67 16.76 -9.60 -15.37
CA SER A 67 16.13 -9.10 -16.60
C SER A 67 16.27 -10.09 -17.76
N ILE A 68 17.47 -10.68 -17.90
CA ILE A 68 17.73 -11.74 -18.90
C ILE A 68 16.96 -13.02 -18.57
N ILE A 69 16.95 -13.46 -17.30
CA ILE A 69 16.19 -14.65 -16.87
C ILE A 69 14.69 -14.49 -17.18
N PHE A 70 14.09 -13.36 -16.82
CA PHE A 70 12.68 -13.10 -17.11
C PHE A 70 12.39 -13.06 -18.61
N ARG A 71 13.31 -12.53 -19.43
CA ARG A 71 13.21 -12.62 -20.89
C ARG A 71 13.21 -14.08 -21.36
N ILE A 72 14.14 -14.90 -20.87
CA ILE A 72 14.23 -16.32 -21.22
C ILE A 72 12.92 -17.05 -20.85
N LEU A 73 12.41 -16.82 -19.63
CA LEU A 73 11.18 -17.43 -19.16
C LEU A 73 9.98 -17.06 -20.06
N LEU A 74 9.81 -15.77 -20.38
CA LEU A 74 8.72 -15.33 -21.24
C LEU A 74 8.86 -15.92 -22.65
N PHE A 75 10.03 -15.80 -23.28
CA PHE A 75 10.24 -16.24 -24.66
C PHE A 75 10.10 -17.76 -24.83
N ARG A 76 10.52 -18.55 -23.85
CA ARG A 76 10.23 -19.99 -23.82
C ARG A 76 8.74 -20.27 -23.70
N THR A 77 8.01 -19.51 -22.89
CA THR A 77 6.56 -19.68 -22.69
C THR A 77 5.76 -19.37 -23.95
N ILE A 78 6.18 -18.39 -24.75
CA ILE A 78 5.55 -18.05 -26.04
C ILE A 78 6.16 -18.81 -27.23
N GLU A 79 7.03 -19.78 -26.96
CA GLU A 79 7.69 -20.62 -27.98
C GLU A 79 8.44 -19.82 -29.05
N ARG A 80 9.13 -18.75 -28.63
CA ARG A 80 9.95 -17.89 -29.52
C ARG A 80 11.43 -17.94 -29.16
N PRO A 81 12.33 -17.75 -30.14
CA PRO A 81 13.76 -17.62 -29.87
C PRO A 81 14.04 -16.42 -28.95
N ILE A 82 14.89 -16.61 -27.94
CA ILE A 82 15.20 -15.60 -26.90
C ILE A 82 15.66 -14.26 -27.51
N PHE A 83 16.42 -14.30 -28.60
CA PHE A 83 16.95 -13.13 -29.30
C PHE A 83 16.08 -12.65 -30.48
N SER A 84 14.84 -13.14 -30.60
CA SER A 84 13.93 -12.70 -31.65
C SER A 84 13.60 -11.21 -31.48
N LEU A 85 14.05 -10.40 -32.44
CA LEU A 85 13.61 -9.03 -32.65
C LEU A 85 12.26 -9.11 -33.37
N GLY A 86 11.16 -9.20 -32.62
CA GLY A 86 9.82 -9.25 -33.20
C GLY A 86 9.54 -8.04 -34.12
N ARG A 87 8.48 -8.13 -34.94
CA ARG A 87 8.05 -6.98 -35.75
C ARG A 87 7.23 -6.01 -34.89
N TYR A 88 7.67 -4.77 -34.80
CA TYR A 88 6.93 -3.71 -34.12
C TYR A 88 5.64 -3.40 -34.89
N LYS A 89 4.49 -3.51 -34.20
CA LYS A 89 3.17 -3.14 -34.73
C LYS A 89 2.46 -2.23 -33.74
N PHE A 90 2.51 -0.92 -33.99
CA PHE A 90 1.85 0.07 -33.13
C PHE A 90 0.33 -0.16 -33.01
N SER A 91 -0.30 -0.69 -34.05
CA SER A 91 -1.73 -1.05 -34.04
C SER A 91 -2.11 -2.01 -32.92
N SER A 92 -1.21 -2.90 -32.50
CA SER A 92 -1.44 -3.84 -31.39
C SER A 92 -1.35 -3.17 -30.01
N MET A 93 -0.64 -2.05 -29.88
CA MET A 93 -0.51 -1.30 -28.63
C MET A 93 -1.62 -0.26 -28.44
N ARG A 94 -2.11 0.32 -29.54
CA ARG A 94 -3.09 1.42 -29.56
C ARG A 94 -4.28 1.22 -28.60
N PRO A 95 -4.90 0.02 -28.49
CA PRO A 95 -6.04 -0.19 -27.59
C PRO A 95 -5.69 -0.03 -26.10
N VAL A 96 -4.44 -0.28 -25.71
CA VAL A 96 -4.00 -0.29 -24.30
C VAL A 96 -3.27 1.01 -23.91
N LEU A 97 -2.82 1.81 -24.88
CA LEU A 97 -2.03 3.02 -24.62
C LEU A 97 -2.74 4.05 -23.73
N ALA A 98 -4.05 4.26 -23.90
CA ALA A 98 -4.79 5.21 -23.08
C ALA A 98 -4.82 4.79 -21.60
N PHE A 99 -5.03 3.49 -21.34
CA PHE A 99 -4.99 2.91 -20.00
C PHE A 99 -3.56 2.94 -19.43
N ALA A 100 -2.58 2.47 -20.19
CA ALA A 100 -1.17 2.45 -19.77
C ALA A 100 -0.64 3.86 -19.48
N GLY A 101 -0.95 4.85 -20.32
CA GLY A 101 -0.60 6.25 -20.11
C GLY A 101 -1.21 6.81 -18.83
N SER A 102 -2.50 6.51 -18.57
CA SER A 102 -3.15 6.89 -17.31
C SER A 102 -2.47 6.24 -16.09
N MET A 103 -2.11 4.96 -16.19
CA MET A 103 -1.42 4.23 -15.12
C MET A 103 0.00 4.76 -14.86
N ILE A 104 0.76 5.11 -15.91
CA ILE A 104 2.08 5.74 -15.76
C ILE A 104 1.94 7.08 -15.06
N LEU A 105 0.98 7.91 -15.51
CA LEU A 105 0.76 9.24 -14.93
C LEU A 105 0.35 9.15 -13.45
N ILE A 106 -0.60 8.26 -13.13
CA ILE A 106 -0.99 7.99 -11.74
C ILE A 106 0.22 7.52 -10.93
N SER A 107 1.01 6.57 -11.45
CA SER A 107 2.17 6.03 -10.73
C SER A 107 3.25 7.07 -10.47
N LEU A 108 3.53 7.95 -11.43
CA LEU A 108 4.48 9.06 -11.27
C LEU A 108 3.99 10.06 -10.23
N ILE A 109 2.74 10.51 -10.35
CA ILE A 109 2.15 11.48 -9.41
C ILE A 109 2.07 10.88 -8.00
N SER A 110 1.64 9.62 -7.86
CA SER A 110 1.60 8.94 -6.57
C SER A 110 2.99 8.79 -5.95
N THR A 111 4.01 8.45 -6.75
CA THR A 111 5.41 8.35 -6.25
C THR A 111 5.89 9.71 -5.74
N ILE A 112 5.63 10.78 -6.49
CA ILE A 112 5.95 12.14 -6.08
C ILE A 112 5.20 12.48 -4.78
N ASN A 113 3.89 12.23 -4.70
CA ASN A 113 3.07 12.50 -3.51
C ASN A 113 3.61 11.83 -2.25
N THR A 114 4.07 10.59 -2.36
CA THR A 114 4.60 9.84 -1.21
C THR A 114 5.97 10.30 -0.72
N GLN A 115 6.63 11.19 -1.47
CA GLN A 115 8.02 11.60 -1.20
C GLN A 115 8.20 13.12 -1.06
N ILE A 116 7.25 13.94 -1.52
CA ILE A 116 7.32 15.41 -1.43
C ILE A 116 7.46 15.88 0.02
N ASP A 117 6.72 15.29 0.95
CA ASP A 117 6.77 15.61 2.38
C ASP A 117 8.21 15.50 2.92
N LYS A 118 8.90 14.41 2.58
CA LYS A 118 10.30 14.17 2.97
C LYS A 118 11.24 15.18 2.34
N LEU A 119 11.01 15.59 1.09
CA LEU A 119 11.82 16.62 0.44
C LEU A 119 11.68 17.97 1.18
N VAL A 120 10.47 18.36 1.55
CA VAL A 120 10.22 19.59 2.31
C VAL A 120 10.89 19.51 3.69
N VAL A 121 10.71 18.40 4.41
CA VAL A 121 11.33 18.20 5.73
C VAL A 121 12.86 18.19 5.63
N SER A 122 13.44 17.57 4.60
CA SER A 122 14.89 17.52 4.42
C SER A 122 15.55 18.89 4.20
N GLY A 123 14.80 19.86 3.68
CA GLY A 123 15.27 21.24 3.48
C GLY A 123 15.09 22.14 4.71
N LEU A 124 14.23 21.76 5.67
CA LEU A 124 13.86 22.59 6.81
C LEU A 124 14.47 22.11 8.15
N PHE A 125 14.89 20.85 8.22
CA PHE A 125 15.43 20.26 9.44
C PHE A 125 16.89 19.83 9.30
N SER A 126 17.54 19.63 10.44
CA SER A 126 18.89 19.03 10.48
C SER A 126 18.87 17.60 9.90
N VAL A 127 20.03 17.11 9.44
CA VAL A 127 20.16 15.75 8.91
C VAL A 127 19.72 14.69 9.93
N SER A 128 19.99 14.91 11.22
CA SER A 128 19.55 14.03 12.31
C SER A 128 18.04 14.01 12.48
N ASP A 129 17.40 15.19 12.49
CA ASP A 129 15.94 15.31 12.64
C ASP A 129 15.20 14.73 11.41
N PHE A 130 15.75 14.95 10.22
CA PHE A 130 15.28 14.30 9.00
C PHE A 130 15.39 12.78 9.08
N GLY A 131 16.48 12.24 9.64
CA GLY A 131 16.67 10.82 9.87
C GLY A 131 15.57 10.22 10.75
N PHE A 132 15.22 10.89 11.85
CA PHE A 132 14.12 10.48 12.73
C PHE A 132 12.76 10.53 12.02
N TYR A 133 12.48 11.61 11.27
CA TYR A 133 11.25 11.72 10.50
C TYR A 133 11.15 10.63 9.41
N ALA A 134 12.25 10.34 8.71
CA ALA A 134 12.31 9.30 7.70
C ALA A 134 12.03 7.92 8.30
N ALA A 135 12.57 7.62 9.50
CA ALA A 135 12.26 6.40 10.23
C ALA A 135 10.77 6.33 10.61
N ALA A 136 10.20 7.40 11.16
CA ALA A 136 8.78 7.49 11.49
C ALA A 136 7.87 7.30 10.25
N SER A 137 8.24 7.89 9.11
CA SER A 137 7.52 7.72 7.84
C SER A 137 7.60 6.30 7.28
N THR A 138 8.67 5.57 7.59
CA THR A 138 8.84 4.17 7.17
C THR A 138 7.93 3.27 8.00
N LEU A 139 7.90 3.48 9.32
CA LEU A 139 6.96 2.84 10.24
C LEU A 139 5.50 3.03 9.79
N ALA A 140 5.12 4.27 9.50
CA ALA A 140 3.76 4.60 9.09
C ALA A 140 3.34 3.98 7.75
N GLN A 141 4.26 3.57 6.89
CA GLN A 141 3.92 2.88 5.64
C GLN A 141 3.57 1.39 5.83
N LEU A 142 3.91 0.79 6.98
CA LEU A 142 3.67 -0.64 7.24
C LEU A 142 2.19 -1.06 7.12
N PRO A 143 1.19 -0.31 7.65
CA PRO A 143 -0.22 -0.64 7.49
C PRO A 143 -0.64 -0.75 6.02
N VAL A 144 -0.11 0.14 5.18
CA VAL A 144 -0.39 0.17 3.75
C VAL A 144 0.33 -0.99 3.04
N ALA A 145 1.62 -1.19 3.33
CA ALA A 145 2.41 -2.25 2.72
C ALA A 145 1.80 -3.64 2.97
N LEU A 146 1.30 -3.87 4.20
CA LEU A 146 0.68 -5.14 4.59
C LEU A 146 -0.73 -5.35 4.01
N THR A 147 -1.35 -4.32 3.44
CA THR A 147 -2.64 -4.45 2.73
C THR A 147 -2.48 -4.59 1.21
N MET A 148 -1.29 -4.39 0.65
CA MET A 148 -1.03 -4.60 -0.78
C MET A 148 -1.31 -6.03 -1.28
N PRO A 149 -1.01 -7.12 -0.55
CA PRO A 149 -1.37 -8.47 -0.97
C PRO A 149 -2.88 -8.65 -1.19
N ILE A 150 -3.69 -7.94 -0.40
CA ILE A 150 -5.14 -7.93 -0.52
C ILE A 150 -5.55 -7.35 -1.88
N ALA A 151 -4.95 -6.22 -2.27
CA ALA A 151 -5.20 -5.60 -3.56
C ALA A 151 -4.80 -6.49 -4.75
N ILE A 152 -3.66 -7.18 -4.66
CA ILE A 152 -3.17 -8.09 -5.71
C ILE A 152 -4.13 -9.26 -5.94
N ALA A 153 -4.75 -9.79 -4.88
CA ALA A 153 -5.75 -10.86 -4.99
C ALA A 153 -7.12 -10.34 -5.46
N PHE A 154 -7.52 -9.17 -4.95
CA PHE A 154 -8.82 -8.56 -5.19
C PHE A 154 -8.99 -8.05 -6.63
N TYR A 155 -8.02 -7.30 -7.14
CA TYR A 155 -8.17 -6.52 -8.35
C TYR A 155 -8.42 -7.34 -9.63
N PRO A 156 -7.66 -8.43 -9.91
CA PRO A 156 -7.89 -9.25 -11.10
C PRO A 156 -9.26 -9.93 -11.07
N ARG A 157 -9.65 -10.47 -9.92
CA ARG A 157 -10.93 -11.17 -9.75
C ARG A 157 -12.11 -10.22 -9.90
N LEU A 158 -12.03 -9.02 -9.34
CA LEU A 158 -13.05 -8.01 -9.54
C LEU A 158 -13.19 -7.63 -11.02
N THR A 159 -12.07 -7.41 -11.70
CA THR A 159 -12.06 -7.05 -13.13
C THR A 159 -12.72 -8.13 -13.98
N GLU A 160 -12.43 -9.41 -13.69
CA GLU A 160 -13.06 -10.56 -14.35
C GLU A 160 -14.59 -10.57 -14.16
N LEU A 161 -15.08 -10.43 -12.92
CA LEU A 161 -16.52 -10.45 -12.61
C LEU A 161 -17.26 -9.28 -13.28
N LEU A 162 -16.65 -8.09 -13.28
CA LEU A 162 -17.21 -6.93 -13.97
C LEU A 162 -17.26 -7.11 -15.48
N ALA A 163 -16.22 -7.71 -16.07
CA ALA A 163 -16.17 -8.02 -17.51
C ALA A 163 -17.22 -9.08 -17.92
N ARG A 164 -17.56 -10.01 -17.02
CA ARG A 164 -18.63 -11.00 -17.20
C ARG A 164 -20.02 -10.47 -16.87
N HIS A 165 -20.15 -9.22 -16.45
CA HIS A 165 -21.40 -8.61 -15.98
C HIS A 165 -22.02 -9.32 -14.76
N GLU A 166 -21.22 -10.06 -13.98
CA GLU A 166 -21.64 -10.75 -12.76
C GLU A 166 -21.63 -9.80 -11.56
N LEU A 167 -22.63 -8.90 -11.50
CA LEU A 167 -22.65 -7.79 -10.53
C LEU A 167 -22.81 -8.24 -9.07
N LEU A 168 -23.59 -9.29 -8.80
CA LEU A 168 -23.80 -9.79 -7.43
C LEU A 168 -22.50 -10.35 -6.83
N PRO A 169 -21.80 -11.33 -7.47
CA PRO A 169 -20.50 -11.79 -7.00
C PRO A 169 -19.46 -10.66 -6.90
N ALA A 170 -19.42 -9.72 -7.85
CA ALA A 170 -18.50 -8.58 -7.80
C ALA A 170 -18.72 -7.72 -6.54
N ARG A 171 -19.98 -7.55 -6.15
CA ARG A 171 -20.39 -6.73 -5.01
C ARG A 171 -20.10 -7.42 -3.68
N GLU A 172 -20.33 -8.73 -3.57
CA GLU A 172 -19.95 -9.54 -2.39
C GLU A 172 -18.43 -9.54 -2.19
N LEU A 173 -17.67 -9.72 -3.28
CA LEU A 173 -16.21 -9.64 -3.29
C LEU A 173 -15.74 -8.26 -2.80
N TYR A 174 -16.37 -7.20 -3.29
CA TYR A 174 -16.07 -5.83 -2.89
C TYR A 174 -16.33 -5.57 -1.40
N ALA A 175 -17.45 -6.05 -0.85
CA ALA A 175 -17.75 -5.94 0.59
C ALA A 175 -16.74 -6.73 1.44
N TYR A 176 -16.45 -7.97 1.05
CA TYR A 176 -15.47 -8.84 1.72
C TYR A 176 -14.11 -8.14 1.82
N PHE A 177 -13.58 -7.69 0.68
CA PHE A 177 -12.26 -7.06 0.66
C PHE A 177 -12.23 -5.69 1.33
N SER A 178 -13.34 -4.93 1.28
CA SER A 178 -13.48 -3.68 2.04
C SER A 178 -13.39 -3.93 3.55
N GLY A 179 -14.14 -4.91 4.07
CA GLY A 179 -14.12 -5.25 5.50
C GLY A 179 -12.78 -5.81 5.96
N LEU A 180 -12.17 -6.69 5.16
CA LEU A 180 -10.85 -7.25 5.44
C LEU A 180 -9.77 -6.16 5.49
N THR A 181 -9.78 -5.24 4.52
CA THR A 181 -8.82 -4.13 4.46
C THR A 181 -9.04 -3.19 5.63
N ALA A 182 -10.29 -2.81 5.93
CA ALA A 182 -10.62 -1.92 7.03
C ALA A 182 -10.17 -2.47 8.40
N MET A 183 -10.41 -3.77 8.65
CA MET A 183 -9.92 -4.43 9.86
C MET A 183 -8.39 -4.48 9.92
N THR A 184 -7.73 -4.87 8.82
CA THR A 184 -6.27 -5.01 8.79
C THR A 184 -5.57 -3.67 9.01
N VAL A 185 -6.01 -2.63 8.29
CA VAL A 185 -5.42 -1.29 8.41
C VAL A 185 -5.70 -0.70 9.78
N SER A 186 -6.90 -0.87 10.34
CA SER A 186 -7.22 -0.32 11.67
C SER A 186 -6.41 -0.96 12.80
N LEU A 187 -6.16 -2.27 12.75
CA LEU A 187 -5.28 -2.94 13.71
C LEU A 187 -3.84 -2.42 13.61
N LEU A 188 -3.29 -2.32 12.39
CA LEU A 188 -1.89 -1.92 12.18
C LEU A 188 -1.67 -0.42 12.45
N ALA A 189 -2.51 0.43 11.87
CA ALA A 189 -2.43 1.87 12.06
C ALA A 189 -2.84 2.28 13.48
N GLY A 190 -3.84 1.61 14.07
CA GLY A 190 -4.22 1.80 15.47
C GLY A 190 -3.10 1.41 16.42
N GLY A 191 -2.43 0.28 16.18
CA GLY A 191 -1.25 -0.15 16.93
C GLY A 191 -0.14 0.89 16.90
N LEU A 192 0.22 1.39 15.71
CA LEU A 192 1.19 2.47 15.58
C LEU A 192 0.73 3.78 16.23
N PHE A 193 -0.56 4.09 16.18
CA PHE A 193 -1.10 5.30 16.78
C PHE A 193 -1.03 5.28 18.32
N MET A 194 -1.44 4.16 18.91
CA MET A 194 -1.62 3.99 20.35
C MET A 194 -0.33 3.56 21.07
N LEU A 195 0.52 2.79 20.41
CA LEU A 195 1.76 2.22 20.96
C LEU A 195 3.02 2.87 20.37
N SER A 196 2.93 4.10 19.85
CA SER A 196 4.09 4.77 19.24
C SER A 196 5.28 4.91 20.18
N PRO A 197 5.14 5.24 21.49
CA PRO A 197 6.27 5.30 22.40
C PRO A 197 6.97 3.95 22.58
N GLU A 198 6.20 2.88 22.80
CA GLU A 198 6.72 1.52 23.01
C GLU A 198 7.41 1.01 21.74
N ILE A 199 6.79 1.18 20.57
CA ILE A 199 7.34 0.75 19.29
C ILE A 199 8.64 1.49 18.97
N LEU A 200 8.71 2.80 19.21
CA LEU A 200 9.93 3.59 19.00
C LEU A 200 11.05 3.19 19.97
N THR A 201 10.70 2.90 21.22
CA THR A 201 11.68 2.43 22.23
C THR A 201 12.30 1.10 21.83
N ILE A 202 11.49 0.20 21.25
CA ILE A 202 11.95 -1.11 20.74
C ILE A 202 12.79 -0.93 19.47
N TRP A 203 12.32 -0.13 18.51
CA TRP A 203 12.97 0.02 17.21
C TRP A 203 14.31 0.78 17.32
N MET A 204 14.33 1.91 18.04
CA MET A 204 15.48 2.82 18.09
C MET A 204 16.26 2.70 19.40
N HIS A 205 16.30 1.47 19.93
CA HIS A 205 16.93 1.10 21.20
C HIS A 205 18.21 1.89 21.50
N GLY A 206 18.24 2.60 22.63
CA GLY A 206 19.41 3.35 23.11
C GLY A 206 19.64 4.73 22.48
N GLN A 207 18.76 5.21 21.58
CA GLN A 207 18.84 6.57 21.04
C GLN A 207 18.00 7.57 21.86
N SER A 208 18.51 8.80 22.00
CA SER A 208 17.72 9.91 22.53
C SER A 208 16.71 10.36 21.47
N LEU A 209 15.43 10.12 21.74
CA LEU A 209 14.33 10.43 20.83
C LEU A 209 13.91 11.90 20.97
N PRO A 210 13.66 12.63 19.86
CA PRO A 210 13.01 13.92 19.94
C PRO A 210 11.64 13.80 20.64
N PRO A 211 11.28 14.70 21.57
CA PRO A 211 10.03 14.59 22.35
C PRO A 211 8.75 14.50 21.51
N GLY A 212 8.74 15.08 20.31
CA GLY A 212 7.59 15.07 19.41
C GLY A 212 7.52 13.84 18.48
N LEU A 213 8.53 12.97 18.46
CA LEU A 213 8.59 11.88 17.50
C LEU A 213 7.47 10.83 17.66
N PRO A 214 7.07 10.40 18.88
CA PRO A 214 5.93 9.50 19.03
C PRO A 214 4.65 10.09 18.46
N THR A 215 4.40 11.38 18.69
CA THR A 215 3.25 12.10 18.11
C THR A 215 3.31 12.12 16.58
N VAL A 216 4.49 12.32 15.99
CA VAL A 216 4.68 12.27 14.54
C VAL A 216 4.31 10.90 13.97
N VAL A 217 4.77 9.81 14.61
CA VAL A 217 4.40 8.43 14.22
C VAL A 217 2.90 8.22 14.29
N SER A 218 2.26 8.64 15.39
CA SER A 218 0.81 8.48 15.55
C SER A 218 0.04 9.25 14.47
N LEU A 219 0.41 10.50 14.18
CA LEU A 219 -0.23 11.29 13.13
C LEU A 219 -0.03 10.70 11.73
N LEU A 220 1.18 10.20 11.41
CA LEU A 220 1.42 9.53 10.13
C LEU A 220 0.64 8.20 10.02
N ALA A 221 0.50 7.46 11.13
CA ALA A 221 -0.32 6.27 11.18
C ALA A 221 -1.80 6.58 10.91
N LEU A 222 -2.32 7.70 11.43
CA LEU A 222 -3.69 8.15 11.15
C LEU A 222 -3.90 8.47 9.66
N GLY A 223 -2.95 9.14 9.01
CA GLY A 223 -3.06 9.35 7.55
C GLY A 223 -2.97 8.04 6.77
N SER A 224 -2.19 7.08 7.26
CA SER A 224 -2.06 5.74 6.68
C SER A 224 -3.31 4.89 6.87
N LEU A 225 -4.08 5.13 7.94
CA LEU A 225 -5.43 4.57 8.11
C LEU A 225 -6.33 5.00 6.95
N PHE A 226 -6.45 6.30 6.70
CA PHE A 226 -7.27 6.80 5.59
C PHE A 226 -6.75 6.35 4.22
N TYR A 227 -5.43 6.31 4.03
CA TYR A 227 -4.82 5.80 2.81
C TYR A 227 -5.14 4.31 2.59
N GLY A 228 -5.10 3.48 3.64
CA GLY A 228 -5.45 2.07 3.54
C GLY A 228 -6.94 1.85 3.24
N LEU A 229 -7.83 2.63 3.86
CA LEU A 229 -9.28 2.52 3.65
C LEU A 229 -9.73 2.82 2.22
N GLN A 230 -8.98 3.64 1.48
CA GLN A 230 -9.30 3.94 0.07
C GLN A 230 -8.78 2.91 -0.94
N ILE A 231 -7.97 1.92 -0.53
CA ILE A 231 -7.37 0.93 -1.44
C ILE A 231 -8.43 0.19 -2.25
N VAL A 232 -9.45 -0.35 -1.58
CA VAL A 232 -10.49 -1.16 -2.24
C VAL A 232 -11.33 -0.33 -3.23
N PRO A 233 -11.88 0.85 -2.87
CA PRO A 233 -12.62 1.66 -3.84
C PRO A 233 -11.71 2.24 -4.94
N TYR A 234 -10.42 2.48 -4.67
CA TYR A 234 -9.43 2.83 -5.69
C TYR A 234 -9.34 1.74 -6.78
N TYR A 235 -9.16 0.47 -6.39
CA TYR A 235 -9.09 -0.64 -7.35
C TYR A 235 -10.42 -0.93 -8.05
N LEU A 236 -11.56 -0.66 -7.41
CA LEU A 236 -12.87 -0.70 -8.06
C LEU A 236 -12.97 0.34 -9.19
N SER A 237 -12.49 1.57 -8.96
CA SER A 237 -12.46 2.61 -9.97
C SER A 237 -11.60 2.19 -11.16
N LEU A 238 -10.43 1.59 -10.91
CA LEU A 238 -9.56 1.07 -11.96
C LEU A 238 -10.17 -0.10 -12.73
N ALA A 239 -10.85 -1.02 -12.04
CA ALA A 239 -11.46 -2.20 -12.67
C ALA A 239 -12.60 -1.81 -13.63
N ARG A 240 -13.22 -0.65 -13.38
CA ARG A 240 -14.27 -0.06 -14.24
C ARG A 240 -13.70 0.88 -15.32
N GLY A 241 -12.38 1.07 -15.39
CA GLY A 241 -11.74 2.01 -16.31
C GLY A 241 -11.95 3.49 -15.95
N GLU A 242 -12.48 3.79 -14.75
CA GLU A 242 -12.76 5.15 -14.29
C GLU A 242 -11.55 5.77 -13.56
N ALA A 243 -10.41 5.89 -14.24
CA ALA A 243 -9.17 6.41 -13.63
C ALA A 243 -9.19 7.94 -13.39
N ARG A 244 -10.12 8.67 -14.02
CA ARG A 244 -10.14 10.15 -14.00
C ARG A 244 -10.24 10.74 -12.59
N ILE A 245 -11.06 10.16 -11.71
CA ILE A 245 -11.19 10.65 -10.33
C ILE A 245 -9.90 10.49 -9.54
N ILE A 246 -9.25 9.32 -9.67
CA ILE A 246 -7.97 9.02 -9.04
C ILE A 246 -6.93 10.03 -9.51
N LEU A 247 -6.86 10.27 -10.81
CA LEU A 247 -5.89 11.18 -11.40
C LEU A 247 -6.07 12.62 -10.89
N VAL A 248 -7.31 13.13 -10.89
CA VAL A 248 -7.60 14.49 -10.41
C VAL A 248 -7.21 14.65 -8.94
N LEU A 249 -7.61 13.70 -8.08
CA LEU A 249 -7.27 13.73 -6.66
C LEU A 249 -5.76 13.61 -6.42
N ALA A 250 -5.06 12.78 -7.20
CA ALA A 250 -3.62 12.64 -7.11
C ALA A 250 -2.90 13.95 -7.49
N ILE A 251 -3.33 14.63 -8.57
CA ILE A 251 -2.76 15.93 -8.98
C ILE A 251 -3.02 16.98 -7.91
N VAL A 252 -4.25 17.08 -7.41
CA VAL A 252 -4.61 18.03 -6.35
C VAL A 252 -3.77 17.78 -5.10
N ALA A 253 -3.65 16.52 -4.68
CA ALA A 253 -2.79 16.15 -3.56
C ALA A 253 -1.33 16.54 -3.81
N MET A 254 -0.79 16.34 -5.02
CA MET A 254 0.59 16.72 -5.37
C MET A 254 0.84 18.20 -5.23
N LEU A 255 -0.06 19.01 -5.79
CA LEU A 255 0.06 20.46 -5.76
C LEU A 255 -0.11 21.03 -4.34
N LEU A 256 -0.92 20.38 -3.50
CA LEU A 256 -1.20 20.84 -2.15
C LEU A 256 -0.24 20.29 -1.10
N THR A 257 0.38 19.12 -1.30
CA THR A 257 1.28 18.51 -0.31
C THR A 257 2.42 19.44 0.03
N ALA A 258 3.17 19.93 -0.96
CA ALA A 258 4.33 20.79 -0.72
C ALA A 258 4.00 22.10 0.05
N PRO A 259 3.05 22.95 -0.39
CA PRO A 259 2.75 24.19 0.32
C PRO A 259 2.13 23.94 1.70
N LEU A 260 1.25 22.93 1.84
CA LEU A 260 0.69 22.60 3.14
C LEU A 260 1.76 22.06 4.09
N SER A 261 2.67 21.20 3.63
CA SER A 261 3.79 20.70 4.42
C SER A 261 4.71 21.84 4.87
N TYR A 262 5.04 22.78 3.97
CA TYR A 262 5.84 23.94 4.33
C TYR A 262 5.16 24.78 5.42
N ILE A 263 3.90 25.15 5.23
CA ILE A 263 3.14 25.96 6.18
C ILE A 263 3.01 25.25 7.54
N SER A 264 2.67 23.96 7.53
CA SER A 264 2.50 23.17 8.76
C SER A 264 3.81 22.98 9.51
N VAL A 265 4.92 22.72 8.80
CA VAL A 265 6.24 22.57 9.42
C VAL A 265 6.72 23.87 10.04
N VAL A 266 6.57 25.00 9.34
CA VAL A 266 6.99 26.31 9.88
C VAL A 266 6.20 26.69 11.14
N ARG A 267 4.91 26.32 11.22
CA ARG A 267 4.05 26.68 12.36
C ARG A 267 4.12 25.71 13.54
N PHE A 268 4.25 24.41 13.27
CA PHE A 268 4.11 23.36 14.29
C PHE A 268 5.37 22.48 14.42
N GLY A 269 6.46 22.85 13.76
CA GLY A 269 7.70 22.07 13.74
C GLY A 269 7.50 20.68 13.13
N MET A 270 8.23 19.69 13.66
CA MET A 270 8.20 18.33 13.14
C MET A 270 6.81 17.68 13.24
N VAL A 271 6.04 18.04 14.27
CA VAL A 271 4.66 17.56 14.48
C VAL A 271 3.70 18.08 13.40
N GLY A 272 4.04 19.18 12.74
CA GLY A 272 3.28 19.72 11.62
C GLY A 272 3.42 18.92 10.32
N ALA A 273 4.54 18.23 10.11
CA ALA A 273 4.84 17.54 8.85
C ALA A 273 3.79 16.48 8.43
N PRO A 274 3.19 15.70 9.35
CA PRO A 274 2.15 14.72 9.00
C PRO A 274 0.75 15.30 8.71
N LEU A 275 0.47 16.55 9.08
CA LEU A 275 -0.89 17.11 8.98
C LEU A 275 -1.44 17.13 7.54
N PRO A 276 -0.67 17.54 6.51
CA PRO A 276 -1.14 17.47 5.13
C PRO A 276 -1.41 16.04 4.67
N TRP A 277 -0.58 15.08 5.11
CA TRP A 277 -0.76 13.66 4.81
C TRP A 277 -2.11 13.13 5.34
N ILE A 278 -2.49 13.51 6.56
CA ILE A 278 -3.81 13.17 7.12
C ILE A 278 -4.93 13.81 6.31
N LEU A 279 -4.85 15.14 6.10
CA LEU A 279 -5.90 15.91 5.46
C LEU A 279 -6.19 15.41 4.04
N LEU A 280 -5.15 15.25 3.23
CA LEU A 280 -5.29 14.85 1.83
C LEU A 280 -5.81 13.41 1.72
N ASN A 281 -5.36 12.50 2.58
CA ASN A 281 -5.85 11.11 2.56
C ASN A 281 -7.27 10.97 3.09
N LEU A 282 -7.68 11.78 4.07
CA LEU A 282 -9.07 11.86 4.49
C LEU A 282 -9.98 12.34 3.35
N ILE A 283 -9.58 13.42 2.67
CA ILE A 283 -10.31 13.95 1.50
C ILE A 283 -10.41 12.89 0.41
N ASN A 284 -9.30 12.21 0.10
CA ASN A 284 -9.29 11.18 -0.94
C ASN A 284 -10.15 9.98 -0.55
N PHE A 285 -10.09 9.52 0.69
CA PHE A 285 -10.94 8.44 1.20
C PHE A 285 -12.43 8.78 1.04
N ILE A 286 -12.84 9.98 1.44
CA ILE A 286 -14.22 10.45 1.28
C ILE A 286 -14.55 10.55 -0.22
N ALA A 287 -13.75 11.24 -1.02
CA ALA A 287 -14.04 11.49 -2.42
C ALA A 287 -14.11 10.19 -3.24
N ILE A 288 -13.11 9.32 -3.15
CA ILE A 288 -13.07 8.04 -3.86
C ILE A 288 -14.17 7.13 -3.32
N GLY A 289 -14.28 6.99 -1.99
CA GLY A 289 -15.29 6.16 -1.35
C GLY A 289 -16.70 6.53 -1.80
N PHE A 290 -17.11 7.80 -1.66
CA PHE A 290 -18.47 8.20 -2.01
C PHE A 290 -18.74 8.22 -3.51
N VAL A 291 -17.81 8.75 -4.34
CA VAL A 291 -18.06 8.89 -5.77
C VAL A 291 -18.02 7.53 -6.48
N VAL A 292 -17.01 6.70 -6.19
CA VAL A 292 -16.88 5.39 -6.84
C VAL A 292 -18.03 4.47 -6.42
N ASN A 293 -18.37 4.42 -5.12
CA ASN A 293 -19.51 3.61 -4.69
C ASN A 293 -20.84 4.12 -5.25
N ARG A 294 -21.02 5.45 -5.40
CA ARG A 294 -22.23 5.99 -6.05
C ARG A 294 -22.36 5.52 -7.50
N ARG A 295 -21.25 5.55 -8.25
CA ARG A 295 -21.25 5.18 -9.66
C ARG A 295 -21.35 3.67 -9.86
N ALA A 296 -20.82 2.88 -8.93
CA ALA A 296 -20.82 1.42 -9.02
C ALA A 296 -22.10 0.78 -8.46
N TRP A 297 -22.62 1.31 -7.35
CA TRP A 297 -23.71 0.71 -6.58
C TRP A 297 -24.80 1.75 -6.30
N SER A 298 -25.85 1.75 -7.14
CA SER A 298 -26.85 2.82 -7.25
C SER A 298 -27.63 3.14 -5.96
N THR A 299 -27.72 2.23 -4.97
CA THR A 299 -28.70 2.39 -3.88
C THR A 299 -28.21 2.19 -2.45
N ARG A 300 -26.96 1.76 -2.19
CA ARG A 300 -26.54 1.33 -0.82
C ARG A 300 -25.20 1.86 -0.32
N ARG A 301 -24.91 3.12 -0.63
CA ARG A 301 -23.67 3.82 -0.25
C ARG A 301 -23.42 3.81 1.27
N MET A 302 -24.46 4.09 2.05
CA MET A 302 -24.33 4.19 3.51
C MET A 302 -24.15 2.83 4.18
N GLN A 303 -24.66 1.75 3.58
CA GLN A 303 -24.42 0.40 4.08
C GLN A 303 -22.95 0.00 3.92
N TRP A 304 -22.30 0.36 2.82
CA TRP A 304 -20.86 0.13 2.67
C TRP A 304 -20.07 0.91 3.72
N VAL A 305 -20.36 2.19 3.93
CA VAL A 305 -19.68 3.01 4.95
C VAL A 305 -19.86 2.40 6.34
N ILE A 306 -21.08 2.03 6.71
CA ILE A 306 -21.37 1.55 8.07
C ILE A 306 -20.84 0.13 8.29
N GLN A 307 -21.17 -0.80 7.39
CA GLN A 307 -20.93 -2.23 7.61
C GLN A 307 -19.54 -2.66 7.15
N CYS A 308 -19.02 -2.11 6.06
CA CYS A 308 -17.75 -2.54 5.49
C CYS A 308 -16.57 -1.70 5.97
N ILE A 309 -16.80 -0.46 6.43
CA ILE A 309 -15.72 0.44 6.87
C ILE A 309 -15.81 0.74 8.36
N SER A 310 -16.86 1.39 8.85
CA SER A 310 -16.88 1.89 10.22
C SER A 310 -16.91 0.76 11.25
N LEU A 311 -17.70 -0.31 11.03
CA LEU A 311 -17.75 -1.44 11.96
C LEU A 311 -16.39 -2.17 12.07
N PRO A 312 -15.73 -2.61 10.97
CA PRO A 312 -14.41 -3.23 11.06
C PRO A 312 -13.33 -2.28 11.61
N THR A 313 -13.41 -0.99 11.28
CA THR A 313 -12.47 0.01 11.81
C THR A 313 -12.65 0.19 13.32
N ALA A 314 -13.89 0.32 13.79
CA ALA A 314 -14.19 0.45 15.22
C ALA A 314 -13.76 -0.80 15.99
N LEU A 315 -14.03 -2.00 15.46
CA LEU A 315 -13.60 -3.26 16.07
C LEU A 315 -12.07 -3.35 16.16
N GLY A 316 -11.35 -3.02 15.09
CA GLY A 316 -9.88 -3.05 15.11
C GLY A 316 -9.29 -2.04 16.09
N LEU A 317 -9.78 -0.79 16.09
CA LEU A 317 -9.32 0.23 17.06
C LEU A 317 -9.66 -0.15 18.50
N ALA A 318 -10.85 -0.68 18.76
CA ALA A 318 -11.24 -1.17 20.09
C ALA A 318 -10.36 -2.35 20.54
N THR A 319 -9.95 -3.21 19.61
CA THR A 319 -9.06 -4.34 19.89
C THR A 319 -7.68 -3.88 20.33
N VAL A 320 -7.09 -2.91 19.62
CA VAL A 320 -5.80 -2.33 19.99
C VAL A 320 -5.90 -1.63 21.34
N PHE A 321 -6.95 -0.83 21.54
CA PHE A 321 -7.19 -0.13 22.80
C PHE A 321 -7.32 -1.11 23.98
N ALA A 322 -8.11 -2.18 23.82
CA ALA A 322 -8.26 -3.21 24.84
C ALA A 322 -6.93 -3.91 25.15
N GLY A 323 -6.11 -4.21 24.13
CA GLY A 323 -4.77 -4.78 24.30
C GLY A 323 -3.83 -3.86 25.08
N GLN A 324 -3.80 -2.57 24.73
CA GLN A 324 -2.99 -1.57 25.43
C GLN A 324 -3.46 -1.40 26.88
N TRP A 325 -4.78 -1.30 27.10
CA TRP A 325 -5.36 -1.14 28.44
C TRP A 325 -5.03 -2.34 29.34
N LEU A 326 -5.15 -3.56 28.80
CA LEU A 326 -4.86 -4.79 29.53
C LEU A 326 -3.36 -4.93 29.84
N ALA A 327 -2.49 -4.52 28.92
CA ALA A 327 -1.05 -4.45 29.18
C ALA A 327 -0.68 -3.39 30.24
N GLY A 328 -1.37 -2.24 30.25
CA GLY A 328 -1.20 -1.20 31.24
C GLY A 328 -1.55 -1.66 32.66
N LEU A 329 -2.64 -2.44 32.81
CA LEU A 329 -3.03 -3.04 34.09
C LEU A 329 -1.99 -4.01 34.65
N LEU A 330 -1.30 -4.73 33.77
CA LEU A 330 -0.28 -5.70 34.15
C LEU A 330 1.11 -5.06 34.38
N THR A 331 1.24 -3.72 34.23
CA THR A 331 2.50 -2.96 34.38
C THR A 331 3.67 -3.56 33.59
N VAL A 332 3.39 -4.07 32.39
CA VAL A 332 4.39 -4.86 31.66
C VAL A 332 5.37 -3.99 30.88
N ASN A 333 6.59 -4.52 30.69
CA ASN A 333 7.61 -3.90 29.86
C ASN A 333 7.09 -3.62 28.43
N PRO A 334 7.47 -2.50 27.78
CA PRO A 334 7.15 -2.18 26.39
C PRO A 334 7.17 -3.37 25.40
N TYR A 335 8.15 -4.27 25.50
CA TYR A 335 8.21 -5.46 24.64
C TYR A 335 6.99 -6.36 24.79
N ILE A 336 6.55 -6.59 26.04
CA ILE A 336 5.41 -7.46 26.33
C ILE A 336 4.10 -6.74 26.00
N THR A 337 4.01 -5.42 26.20
CA THR A 337 2.84 -4.62 25.80
C THR A 337 2.57 -4.74 24.30
N VAL A 338 3.61 -4.58 23.47
CA VAL A 338 3.51 -4.73 22.01
C VAL A 338 3.18 -6.18 21.63
N ALA A 339 3.84 -7.17 22.24
CA ALA A 339 3.60 -8.58 21.95
C ALA A 339 2.17 -9.02 22.32
N LEU A 340 1.70 -8.67 23.52
CA LEU A 340 0.36 -8.99 24.01
C LEU A 340 -0.71 -8.37 23.11
N THR A 341 -0.57 -7.08 22.80
CA THR A 341 -1.50 -6.37 21.91
C THR A 341 -1.50 -7.02 20.52
N GLY A 342 -0.32 -7.39 20.00
CA GLY A 342 -0.20 -8.11 18.74
C GLY A 342 -0.93 -9.46 18.73
N VAL A 343 -0.79 -10.26 19.79
CA VAL A 343 -1.50 -11.54 19.93
C VAL A 343 -3.01 -11.34 19.98
N VAL A 344 -3.50 -10.36 20.76
CA VAL A 344 -4.92 -10.02 20.83
C VAL A 344 -5.44 -9.61 19.44
N CYS A 345 -4.69 -8.77 18.71
CA CYS A 345 -5.02 -8.38 17.34
C CYS A 345 -5.12 -9.58 16.39
N LEU A 346 -4.19 -10.53 16.46
CA LEU A 346 -4.19 -11.73 15.61
C LEU A 346 -5.39 -12.65 15.92
N ILE A 347 -5.73 -12.82 17.20
CA ILE A 347 -6.89 -13.61 17.62
C ILE A 347 -8.18 -12.98 17.09
N VAL A 348 -8.37 -11.68 17.32
CA VAL A 348 -9.59 -10.98 16.87
C VAL A 348 -9.66 -10.95 15.34
N MET A 349 -8.53 -10.78 14.63
CA MET A 349 -8.49 -10.89 13.18
C MET A 349 -8.94 -12.28 12.70
N GLY A 350 -8.48 -13.35 13.35
CA GLY A 350 -8.90 -14.72 13.05
C GLY A 350 -10.40 -14.94 13.25
N VAL A 351 -10.96 -14.42 14.35
CA VAL A 351 -12.40 -14.47 14.63
C VAL A 351 -13.19 -13.65 13.62
N PHE A 352 -12.73 -12.43 13.31
CA PHE A 352 -13.37 -11.54 12.34
C PHE A 352 -13.47 -12.19 10.97
N VAL A 353 -12.37 -12.77 10.46
CA VAL A 353 -12.31 -13.43 9.16
C VAL A 353 -13.23 -14.65 9.09
N ARG A 354 -13.39 -15.40 10.18
CA ARG A 354 -14.22 -16.63 10.21
C ARG A 354 -15.70 -16.36 10.44
N ALA A 355 -16.04 -15.45 11.34
CA ALA A 355 -17.42 -15.29 11.84
C ALA A 355 -18.14 -14.06 11.26
N ILE A 356 -17.46 -12.91 11.17
CA ILE A 356 -18.10 -11.64 10.85
C ILE A 356 -17.99 -11.34 9.35
N LEU A 357 -16.83 -11.59 8.76
CA LEU A 357 -16.52 -11.24 7.38
C LEU A 357 -17.41 -11.96 6.34
N PRO A 358 -17.73 -13.27 6.47
CA PRO A 358 -18.65 -13.93 5.53
C PRO A 358 -20.08 -13.37 5.61
N ALA A 359 -20.53 -13.01 6.82
CA ALA A 359 -21.84 -12.40 7.03
C ALA A 359 -21.91 -10.99 6.43
N LEU A 360 -20.83 -10.21 6.54
CA LEU A 360 -20.71 -8.89 5.90
C LEU A 360 -20.77 -8.99 4.37
N ALA A 361 -20.08 -9.98 3.79
CA ALA A 361 -20.08 -10.20 2.35
C ALA A 361 -21.46 -10.65 1.84
N GLY A 362 -22.09 -11.63 2.48
CA GLY A 362 -23.37 -12.21 2.04
C GLY A 362 -24.61 -11.38 2.36
N ARG A 363 -24.61 -10.57 3.43
CA ARG A 363 -25.77 -9.73 3.80
C ARG A 363 -25.64 -8.28 3.37
N GLY A 364 -24.42 -7.75 3.29
CA GLY A 364 -24.20 -6.30 3.24
C GLY A 364 -24.62 -5.65 1.93
N LEU A 365 -24.75 -6.43 0.86
CA LEU A 365 -24.97 -5.90 -0.48
C LEU A 365 -25.85 -6.78 -1.40
N ALA A 366 -26.27 -7.98 -1.00
CA ALA A 366 -26.88 -8.97 -1.91
C ALA A 366 -28.43 -8.93 -2.06
N SER A 367 -29.17 -7.99 -1.46
CA SER A 367 -30.64 -7.94 -1.64
C SER A 367 -31.11 -7.04 -2.81
N SER A 368 -31.50 -7.70 -3.90
CA SER A 368 -32.24 -7.35 -5.13
C SER A 368 -31.78 -6.16 -6.02
N PRO A 369 -31.83 -6.32 -7.37
CA PRO A 369 -31.94 -5.21 -8.29
C PRO A 369 -33.43 -4.87 -8.48
N SER A 370 -33.83 -3.66 -8.08
CA SER A 370 -34.95 -3.00 -8.76
C SER A 370 -34.35 -2.25 -9.96
N LEU A 371 -34.43 -2.86 -11.13
CA LEU A 371 -34.21 -2.19 -12.42
C LEU A 371 -35.37 -1.22 -12.67
N PRO A 372 -35.15 0.01 -13.18
CA PRO A 372 -36.07 0.59 -14.14
C PRO A 372 -35.87 -0.04 -15.52
#